data_AF-A0A1J0I4P3-F1
#
_entry.id   AF-A0A1J0I4P3-F1
#
_cell.length_a   1.000
_cell.length_b   1.000
_cell.length_c   1.000
_cell.angle_alpha   90.00
_cell.angle_beta   90.00
_cell.angle_gamma   90.00
#
_symmetry.space_group_name_H-M   'P 1'
#
loop_
_entity.id
_entity.type
_entity.pdbx_description
1 polymer ?
#
loop_
_entity_poly.entity_id
_entity_poly.type
_entity_poly.pdbx_seq_one_letter_code
_entity_poly.pdbx_strand_id
1 'polypeptide(L)'
;MEEAHGIMAEAKSYGLAVVLWSYPRGEGISKEGETAVDVIAYAAHIAALLGANIIKVKLPTKYLEREKIETENIESLSKRVEYVKRSCFAGK
;
A
#
# COMPACT_ATOMS: atom_id res chain seq x y z
N MET A 1 10.24 -8.77 -4.31
CA MET A 1 9.06 -8.67 -5.21
C MET A 1 8.87 -9.95 -6.00
N GLU A 2 9.93 -10.51 -6.61
CA GLU A 2 9.86 -11.77 -7.37
C GLU A 2 9.30 -12.95 -6.58
N GLU A 3 9.79 -13.18 -5.36
CA GLU A 3 9.29 -14.27 -4.50
C GLU A 3 7.78 -14.14 -4.22
N ALA A 4 7.33 -12.94 -3.84
CA ALA A 4 5.92 -12.67 -3.60
C ALA A 4 5.08 -12.90 -4.86
N HIS A 5 5.58 -12.50 -6.04
CA HIS A 5 4.91 -12.74 -7.32
C HIS A 5 4.79 -14.24 -7.62
N GLY A 6 5.86 -15.03 -7.40
CA GLY A 6 5.85 -16.48 -7.58
C GLY A 6 4.83 -17.18 -6.70
N ILE A 7 4.84 -16.88 -5.39
CA ILE A 7 3.87 -17.41 -4.42
C ILE A 7 2.44 -17.03 -4.81
N MET A 8 2.22 -15.78 -5.25
CA MET A 8 0.92 -15.32 -5.71
C MET A 8 0.44 -16.04 -6.97
N ALA A 9 1.32 -16.25 -7.95
CA ALA A 9 0.99 -16.97 -9.17
C ALA A 9 0.64 -18.44 -8.88
N GLU A 10 1.41 -19.09 -8.01
CA GLU A 10 1.12 -20.46 -7.56
C GLU A 10 -0.23 -20.54 -6.85
N ALA A 11 -0.49 -19.70 -5.85
CA ALA A 11 -1.75 -19.68 -5.13
C ALA A 11 -2.95 -19.49 -6.08
N LYS A 12 -2.82 -18.57 -7.05
CA LYS A 12 -3.86 -18.34 -8.07
C LYS A 12 -4.06 -19.52 -9.00
N SER A 13 -3.01 -20.29 -9.32
CA SER A 13 -3.14 -21.52 -10.12
C SER A 13 -4.00 -22.59 -9.44
N TYR A 14 -4.10 -22.53 -8.11
CA TYR A 14 -5.00 -23.37 -7.30
C TYR A 14 -6.34 -22.71 -6.96
N GLY A 15 -6.64 -21.53 -7.52
CA GLY A 15 -7.87 -20.78 -7.23
C GLY A 15 -7.93 -20.17 -5.82
N LEU A 16 -6.78 -20.02 -5.14
CA LEU A 16 -6.72 -19.43 -3.80
C LEU A 16 -6.62 -17.90 -3.87
N ALA A 17 -7.34 -17.23 -2.98
CA ALA A 17 -7.20 -15.79 -2.77
C ALA A 17 -5.91 -15.50 -1.99
N VAL A 18 -5.24 -14.38 -2.32
CA VAL A 18 -4.01 -13.96 -1.65
C VAL A 18 -4.23 -12.69 -0.84
N VAL A 19 -3.82 -12.75 0.42
CA VAL A 19 -3.72 -11.60 1.32
C VAL A 19 -2.26 -11.19 1.44
N LEU A 20 -1.90 -9.99 0.98
CA LEU A 20 -0.54 -9.46 1.08
C LEU A 20 -0.45 -8.41 2.18
N TRP A 21 0.50 -8.59 3.09
CA TRP A 21 0.83 -7.61 4.12
C TRP A 21 1.88 -6.64 3.58
N SER A 22 1.45 -5.44 3.22
CA SER A 22 2.31 -4.42 2.62
C SER A 22 2.71 -3.38 3.67
N TYR A 23 3.77 -3.68 4.42
CA TYR A 23 4.33 -2.81 5.47
C TYR A 23 5.73 -2.31 5.07
N PRO A 24 5.83 -1.08 4.54
CA PRO A 24 7.10 -0.44 4.21
C PRO A 24 8.03 -0.38 5.43
N ARG A 25 9.31 -0.71 5.21
CA ARG A 25 10.40 -0.70 6.20
C ARG A 25 11.75 -0.76 5.50
N GLY A 26 12.81 -0.40 6.22
CA GLY A 26 14.20 -0.51 5.77
C GLY A 26 14.94 0.82 5.82
N GLU A 27 16.24 0.79 5.54
CA GLU A 27 17.16 1.93 5.70
C GLU A 27 16.82 3.16 4.84
N GLY A 28 15.97 3.00 3.81
CA GLY A 28 15.56 4.06 2.89
C GLY A 28 14.26 4.79 3.27
N ILE A 29 13.71 4.54 4.47
CA ILE A 29 12.56 5.26 5.03
C ILE A 29 12.79 5.56 6.51
N SER A 30 12.39 6.74 6.96
CA SER A 30 12.41 7.10 8.38
C SER A 30 11.44 6.23 9.21
N LYS A 31 11.54 6.31 10.55
CA LYS A 31 10.64 5.55 11.42
C LYS A 31 9.19 6.05 11.29
N GLU A 32 9.02 7.35 11.16
CA GLU A 32 7.76 8.03 10.89
C GLU A 32 7.25 7.65 9.48
N GLY A 33 8.18 7.57 8.53
CA GLY A 33 8.01 7.17 7.13
C GLY A 33 7.38 5.80 6.94
N GLU A 34 7.60 4.86 7.86
CA GLU A 34 6.93 3.53 7.86
C GLU A 34 5.39 3.63 7.89
N THR A 35 4.85 4.79 8.25
CA THR A 35 3.41 5.06 8.32
C THR A 35 2.99 6.34 7.60
N ALA A 36 3.88 6.94 6.80
CA ALA A 36 3.56 8.11 5.99
C ALA A 36 2.51 7.77 4.92
N VAL A 37 1.57 8.69 4.65
CA VAL A 37 0.44 8.40 3.75
C VAL A 37 0.88 8.17 2.30
N ASP A 38 1.90 8.90 1.83
CA ASP A 38 2.51 8.73 0.51
C ASP A 38 3.21 7.37 0.39
N VAL A 39 3.98 6.98 1.41
CA VAL A 39 4.69 5.70 1.45
C VAL A 39 3.72 4.51 1.50
N ILE A 40 2.69 4.57 2.35
CA ILE A 40 1.67 3.52 2.45
C ILE A 40 0.87 3.42 1.14
N ALA A 41 0.50 4.55 0.53
CA ALA A 41 -0.23 4.55 -0.74
C ALA A 41 0.58 3.91 -1.88
N TYR A 42 1.87 4.24 -1.98
CA TYR A 42 2.76 3.62 -2.97
C TYR A 42 2.92 2.12 -2.73
N ALA A 43 3.11 1.70 -1.48
CA ALA A 43 3.25 0.29 -1.14
C ALA A 43 1.97 -0.52 -1.41
N ALA A 44 0.80 0.09 -1.20
CA ALA A 44 -0.48 -0.50 -1.56
C ALA A 44 -0.63 -0.62 -3.09
N HIS A 45 -0.21 0.40 -3.84
CA HIS A 45 -0.19 0.37 -5.31
C HIS A 45 0.68 -0.78 -5.85
N ILE A 46 1.89 -0.96 -5.33
CA ILE A 46 2.77 -2.06 -5.72
C ILE A 46 2.14 -3.43 -5.40
N ALA A 47 1.51 -3.58 -4.22
CA ALA A 47 0.80 -4.80 -3.85
C ALA A 47 -0.36 -5.11 -4.82
N ALA A 48 -1.07 -4.08 -5.29
CA ALA A 48 -2.12 -4.22 -6.31
C ALA A 48 -1.53 -4.67 -7.66
N LEU A 49 -0.41 -4.09 -8.11
CA LEU A 49 0.28 -4.48 -9.34
C LEU A 49 0.79 -5.93 -9.30
N LEU A 50 1.23 -6.41 -8.14
CA LEU A 50 1.62 -7.80 -7.94
C LEU A 50 0.42 -8.76 -7.98
N GLY A 51 -0.81 -8.23 -7.89
CA GLY A 51 -2.04 -8.95 -8.04
C GLY A 51 -2.59 -9.53 -6.73
N ALA A 52 -2.29 -8.92 -5.59
CA ALA A 52 -2.93 -9.30 -4.33
C ALA A 52 -4.46 -9.09 -4.40
N ASN A 53 -5.24 -10.01 -3.80
CA ASN A 53 -6.69 -9.86 -3.70
C ASN A 53 -7.06 -8.95 -2.53
N ILE A 54 -6.34 -9.08 -1.41
CA ILE A 54 -6.52 -8.25 -0.22
C ILE A 54 -5.16 -7.69 0.17
N ILE A 55 -5.11 -6.39 0.42
CA ILE A 55 -3.89 -5.68 0.78
C ILE A 55 -4.04 -5.16 2.21
N LYS A 56 -3.24 -5.71 3.12
CA LYS A 56 -3.20 -5.27 4.53
C LYS A 56 -2.08 -4.26 4.72
N VAL A 57 -2.45 -3.03 5.06
CA VAL A 57 -1.53 -1.91 5.36
C VAL A 57 -1.66 -1.44 6.81
N LYS A 58 -0.66 -0.69 7.30
CA LYS A 58 -0.78 0.08 8.55
C LYS A 58 -1.70 1.28 8.33
N LEU A 59 -2.31 1.78 9.41
CA LEU A 59 -3.08 3.03 9.31
C LEU A 59 -2.14 4.19 8.95
N PRO A 60 -2.44 4.95 7.88
CA PRO A 60 -1.59 6.05 7.46
C PRO A 60 -1.71 7.25 8.41
N THR A 61 -0.56 7.84 8.73
CA THR A 61 -0.46 9.14 9.41
C THR A 61 -0.49 10.28 8.40
N LYS A 62 -0.60 11.52 8.86
CA LYS A 62 -0.54 12.71 8.01
C LYS A 62 0.89 13.09 7.57
N TYR A 63 1.90 12.35 8.02
CA TYR A 63 3.29 12.60 7.66
C TYR A 63 3.53 12.23 6.18
N LEU A 64 4.44 12.97 5.54
CA LEU A 64 4.88 12.77 4.16
C LEU A 64 6.39 12.57 4.18
N GLU A 65 6.84 11.45 3.64
CA GLU A 65 8.27 11.11 3.60
C GLU A 65 8.95 11.67 2.34
N ARG A 66 8.28 11.61 1.19
CA ARG A 66 8.88 11.90 -0.12
C ARG A 66 8.07 12.87 -0.94
N GLU A 67 6.77 12.65 -1.06
CA GLU A 67 5.93 13.36 -2.03
C GLU A 67 5.06 14.42 -1.37
N LYS A 68 4.85 15.54 -2.07
CA LYS A 68 3.78 16.47 -1.74
C LYS A 68 2.48 15.93 -2.33
N ILE A 69 1.52 15.64 -1.47
CA ILE A 69 0.14 15.35 -1.91
C ILE A 69 -0.52 16.70 -2.21
N GLU A 70 -0.58 17.06 -3.49
CA GLU A 70 -0.95 18.41 -3.93
C GLU A 70 -2.42 18.79 -3.68
N THR A 71 -3.33 17.81 -3.61
CA THR A 71 -4.77 18.09 -3.83
C THR A 71 -5.75 17.34 -2.92
N GLU A 72 -5.26 16.57 -1.94
CA GLU A 72 -6.14 15.78 -1.06
C GLU A 72 -6.10 16.33 0.36
N ASN A 73 -7.28 16.66 0.90
CA ASN A 73 -7.43 16.89 2.33
C ASN A 73 -7.12 15.58 3.07
N ILE A 74 -5.87 15.40 3.53
CA ILE A 74 -5.42 14.24 4.31
C ILE A 74 -5.59 14.42 5.83
N GLU A 75 -6.39 15.40 6.28
CA GLU A 75 -6.51 15.74 7.69
C GLU A 75 -7.17 14.63 8.51
N SER A 76 -8.27 14.07 8.02
CA SER A 76 -8.94 12.95 8.68
C SER A 76 -8.31 11.61 8.31
N LEU A 77 -8.38 10.65 9.24
CA LEU A 77 -7.95 9.27 8.95
C LEU A 77 -8.74 8.67 7.79
N SER A 78 -10.05 8.94 7.71
CA SER A 78 -10.90 8.46 6.61
C SER A 78 -10.41 8.93 5.25
N LYS A 79 -9.98 10.19 5.14
CA LYS A 79 -9.44 10.73 3.88
C LYS A 79 -8.10 10.13 3.50
N ARG A 80 -7.23 9.85 4.48
CA ARG A 80 -5.98 9.13 4.20
C ARG A 80 -6.22 7.70 3.75
N VAL A 81 -7.21 7.02 4.33
CA VAL A 81 -7.63 5.69 3.88
C VAL A 81 -8.22 5.74 2.48
N GLU A 82 -9.02 6.76 2.16
CA GLU A 82 -9.56 7.01 0.81
C GLU A 82 -8.43 7.21 -0.21
N TYR A 83 -7.42 8.02 0.12
CA TYR A 83 -6.23 8.23 -0.70
C TYR A 83 -5.47 6.92 -0.99
N VAL A 84 -5.21 6.13 0.06
CA VAL A 84 -4.56 4.81 -0.08
C VAL A 84 -5.42 3.85 -0.90
N LYS A 85 -6.75 3.85 -0.71
CA LYS A 85 -7.65 3.02 -1.52
C LYS A 85 -7.56 3.43 -3.00
N ARG A 86 -7.51 4.73 -3.30
CA ARG A 86 -7.44 5.23 -4.67
C ARG A 86 -6.16 4.83 -5.39
N SER A 87 -5.05 4.64 -4.69
CA SER A 87 -3.80 4.15 -5.30
C SER A 87 -3.90 2.68 -5.75
N CYS A 88 -4.89 1.94 -5.27
CA CYS A 88 -5.20 0.56 -5.67
C CYS A 88 -6.37 0.54 -6.65
N PHE A 89 -6.14 0.12 -7.90
CA PHE A 89 -7.21 -0.04 -8.91
C PHE A 89 -8.14 1.17 -9.09
N ALA A 90 -7.62 2.39 -8.88
CA ALA A 90 -8.39 3.64 -8.89
C ALA A 90 -9.56 3.67 -7.88
N GLY A 91 -9.43 2.96 -6.75
CA GLY A 91 -10.43 2.92 -5.67
C GLY A 91 -11.52 1.87 -5.83
N LYS A 92 -11.38 0.94 -6.79
CA LYS A 92 -12.31 -0.18 -7.02
C LYS A 92 -12.06 -1.33 -6.06
#